data_AF-A0A4Y1ZHH7-F1
#
_entry.id   AF-A0A4Y1ZHH7-F1
#
_cell.length_a   1.000
_cell.length_b   1.000
_cell.length_c   1.000
_cell.angle_alpha   90.00
_cell.angle_beta   90.00
_cell.angle_gamma   90.00
#
_symmetry.space_group_name_H-M   'P 1'
#
loop_
_entity.id
_entity.type
_entity.pdbx_description
1 polymer ?
#
loop_
_entity_poly.entity_id
_entity_poly.type
_entity_poly.pdbx_seq_one_letter_code
_entity_poly.pdbx_strand_id
1 'polypeptide(L)'
;MRTIQVGSRKSKLALVQSEQVIHDLSDKSDRFAFAIRHIVTKGDRILNVTLSKVGGKGLFVKEIERALLDGAIDFAVHSMKDMPAELPGGLEIASIPMREDACDVLLTRSGDGLDSLEPGAIVGTSSLRRGAQLLSLRPDLNVQPLRGNVDTRIGRLKSGDLMRLFWLRRE
;
A
#
# COMPACT_ATOMS: atom_id res chain seq x y z
N MET A 1 27.79 -8.74 -16.79
CA MET A 1 27.00 -8.43 -15.59
C MET A 1 25.54 -8.75 -15.89
N ARG A 2 24.89 -9.62 -15.11
CA ARG A 2 23.46 -9.97 -15.32
C ARG A 2 22.59 -8.84 -14.77
N THR A 3 21.57 -8.42 -15.51
CA THR A 3 20.58 -7.44 -15.04
C THR A 3 19.38 -8.16 -14.47
N ILE A 4 19.16 -8.00 -13.16
CA ILE A 4 18.03 -8.53 -12.41
C ILE A 4 16.80 -7.66 -12.63
N GLN A 5 15.73 -8.26 -13.12
CA GLN A 5 14.45 -7.64 -13.43
C GLN A 5 13.59 -7.60 -12.15
N VAL A 6 13.30 -6.41 -11.65
CA VAL A 6 12.56 -6.19 -10.40
C VAL A 6 11.12 -5.80 -10.71
N GLY A 7 10.16 -6.65 -10.36
CA GLY A 7 8.73 -6.35 -10.50
C GLY A 7 8.27 -5.30 -9.50
N SER A 8 7.58 -4.27 -10.00
CA SER A 8 6.95 -3.26 -9.14
C SER A 8 5.65 -2.73 -9.73
N ARG A 9 4.76 -2.24 -8.85
CA ARG A 9 3.55 -1.50 -9.25
C ARG A 9 3.93 -0.06 -9.63
N LYS A 10 3.06 0.61 -10.40
CA LYS A 10 3.30 2.00 -10.86
C LYS A 10 3.10 3.08 -9.81
N SER A 11 2.55 2.76 -8.64
CA SER A 11 2.35 3.77 -7.60
C SER A 11 3.69 4.26 -7.08
N LYS A 12 3.82 5.59 -6.86
CA LYS A 12 5.05 6.22 -6.35
C LYS A 12 5.64 5.48 -5.15
N LEU A 13 4.80 5.07 -4.20
CA LEU A 13 5.24 4.34 -3.01
C LEU A 13 5.86 2.97 -3.32
N ALA A 14 5.25 2.19 -4.23
CA ALA A 14 5.80 0.91 -4.66
C ALA A 14 7.15 1.06 -5.37
N LEU A 15 7.31 2.13 -6.16
CA LEU A 15 8.59 2.45 -6.81
C LEU A 15 9.65 2.78 -5.76
N VAL A 16 9.34 3.66 -4.81
CA VAL A 16 10.26 4.02 -3.71
C VAL A 16 10.70 2.78 -2.92
N GLN A 17 9.78 1.86 -2.59
CA GLN A 17 10.12 0.60 -1.91
C GLN A 17 11.05 -0.28 -2.76
N SER A 18 10.81 -0.35 -4.07
CA SER A 18 11.62 -1.15 -4.98
C SER A 18 13.02 -0.56 -5.15
N GLU A 19 13.10 0.76 -5.26
CA GLU A 19 14.35 1.52 -5.31
C GLU A 19 15.16 1.35 -4.03
N GLN A 20 14.53 1.38 -2.86
CA GLN A 20 15.19 1.14 -1.57
C GLN A 20 15.81 -0.26 -1.51
N VAL A 21 15.07 -1.30 -1.89
CA VAL A 21 15.61 -2.67 -1.92
C VAL A 21 16.75 -2.80 -2.93
N ILE A 22 16.64 -2.17 -4.10
CA ILE A 22 17.71 -2.18 -5.12
C ILE A 22 18.97 -1.49 -4.59
N HIS A 23 18.81 -0.35 -3.91
CA HIS A 23 19.90 0.39 -3.28
C HIS A 23 20.62 -0.48 -2.25
N ASP A 24 19.87 -1.08 -1.31
CA ASP A 24 20.42 -1.94 -0.26
C ASP A 24 21.14 -3.19 -0.82
N LEU A 25 20.70 -3.72 -1.96
CA LEU A 25 21.35 -4.84 -2.64
C LEU A 25 22.61 -4.40 -3.40
N SER A 26 22.55 -3.24 -4.07
CA SER A 26 23.69 -2.68 -4.81
C SER A 26 24.84 -2.33 -3.88
N ASP A 27 24.54 -1.76 -2.70
CA ASP A 27 25.55 -1.44 -1.69
C ASP A 27 26.33 -2.66 -1.18
N LYS A 28 25.74 -3.86 -1.30
CA LYS A 28 26.37 -5.11 -0.85
C LYS A 28 27.16 -5.80 -1.95
N SER A 29 26.88 -5.54 -3.22
CA SER A 29 27.54 -6.23 -4.33
C SER A 29 27.31 -5.57 -5.70
N ASP A 30 28.40 -5.33 -6.42
CA ASP A 30 28.38 -4.90 -7.83
C ASP A 30 28.21 -6.06 -8.83
N ARG A 31 27.89 -7.26 -8.36
CA ARG A 31 27.77 -8.45 -9.23
C ARG A 31 26.60 -8.35 -10.21
N PHE A 32 25.58 -7.60 -9.84
CA PHE A 32 24.31 -7.50 -10.56
C PHE A 32 23.96 -6.04 -10.85
N ALA A 33 23.37 -5.81 -12.02
CA ALA A 33 22.62 -4.59 -12.26
C ALA A 33 21.13 -4.86 -11.98
N PHE A 34 20.34 -3.81 -11.73
CA PHE A 34 18.91 -3.94 -11.46
C PHE A 34 18.11 -3.06 -12.42
N ALA A 35 16.96 -3.56 -12.88
CA ALA A 35 16.04 -2.82 -13.73
C ALA A 35 14.60 -3.04 -13.27
N ILE A 36 13.88 -1.97 -12.95
CA ILE A 36 12.48 -2.05 -12.54
C ILE A 36 11.58 -2.31 -13.76
N ARG A 37 10.74 -3.34 -13.66
CA ARG A 37 9.67 -3.65 -14.60
C ARG A 37 8.33 -3.28 -13.98
N HIS A 38 7.67 -2.29 -14.58
CA HIS A 38 6.34 -1.86 -14.17
C HIS A 38 5.27 -2.88 -14.57
N ILE A 39 4.55 -3.39 -13.59
CA ILE A 39 3.46 -4.35 -13.79
C ILE A 39 2.15 -3.65 -13.42
N VAL A 40 1.20 -3.65 -14.38
CA VAL A 40 -0.13 -3.08 -14.17
C VAL A 40 -1.05 -4.18 -13.67
N THR A 41 -1.54 -4.03 -12.44
CA THR A 41 -2.42 -5.03 -11.83
C THR A 41 -3.89 -4.73 -12.14
N LYS A 42 -4.77 -5.73 -12.03
CA LYS A 42 -6.22 -5.48 -12.13
C LYS A 42 -6.72 -4.50 -11.06
N GLY A 43 -6.14 -4.54 -9.86
CA GLY A 43 -6.42 -3.58 -8.80
C GLY A 43 -6.10 -2.13 -9.15
N ASP A 44 -5.14 -1.87 -10.04
CA ASP A 44 -4.84 -0.53 -10.54
C ASP A 44 -5.89 -0.02 -11.55
N ARG A 45 -6.62 -0.93 -12.21
CA ARG A 45 -7.64 -0.60 -13.21
C ARG A 45 -9.03 -0.42 -12.60
N ILE A 46 -9.33 -1.12 -11.49
CA ILE A 46 -10.65 -1.13 -10.86
C ILE A 46 -10.68 -0.16 -9.67
N LEU A 47 -10.94 1.13 -9.93
CA LEU A 47 -11.08 2.15 -8.89
C LEU A 47 -12.52 2.24 -8.32
N ASN A 48 -13.53 1.83 -9.10
CA ASN A 48 -14.94 2.16 -8.86
C ASN A 48 -15.80 1.07 -8.18
N VAL A 49 -15.22 -0.03 -7.68
CA VAL A 49 -16.00 -1.13 -7.08
C VAL A 49 -15.50 -1.47 -5.67
N THR A 50 -16.41 -1.53 -4.70
CA THR A 50 -16.10 -1.78 -3.27
C THR A 50 -15.29 -3.07 -3.09
N LEU A 51 -14.24 -3.05 -2.25
CA LEU A 51 -13.26 -4.15 -2.08
C LEU A 51 -13.98 -5.38 -1.50
N SER A 52 -15.01 -5.13 -0.69
CA SER A 52 -15.95 -6.12 -0.18
C SER A 52 -16.79 -6.80 -1.28
N LYS A 53 -17.01 -6.15 -2.43
CA LYS A 53 -17.79 -6.68 -3.56
C LYS A 53 -16.92 -7.34 -4.64
N VAL A 54 -15.63 -7.00 -4.75
CA VAL A 54 -14.75 -7.52 -5.83
C VAL A 54 -14.11 -8.87 -5.47
N GLY A 55 -14.29 -9.40 -4.25
CA GLY A 55 -13.95 -10.79 -3.91
C GLY A 55 -12.59 -11.26 -4.44
N GLY A 56 -11.52 -11.03 -3.69
CA GLY A 56 -10.27 -11.74 -3.99
C GLY A 56 -9.04 -11.11 -3.36
N LYS A 57 -8.56 -11.75 -2.28
CA LYS A 57 -7.14 -11.68 -1.89
C LYS A 57 -6.33 -11.95 -3.16
N GLY A 58 -5.47 -11.00 -3.58
CA GLY A 58 -4.66 -11.13 -4.78
C GLY A 58 -4.81 -10.06 -5.88
N LEU A 59 -5.73 -9.09 -5.73
CA LEU A 59 -5.99 -8.04 -6.73
C LEU A 59 -4.75 -7.20 -7.15
N PHE A 60 -3.74 -7.15 -6.29
CA PHE A 60 -2.51 -6.38 -6.51
C PHE A 60 -1.26 -7.26 -6.69
N VAL A 61 -1.38 -8.59 -6.59
CA VAL A 61 -0.22 -9.51 -6.67
C VAL A 61 -0.31 -10.46 -7.86
N LYS A 62 -1.50 -10.83 -8.34
CA LYS A 62 -1.66 -11.85 -9.40
C LYS A 62 -0.86 -11.60 -10.67
N GLU A 63 -0.86 -10.36 -11.17
CA GLU A 63 -0.09 -10.05 -12.39
C GLU A 63 1.42 -10.10 -12.17
N ILE A 64 1.87 -9.84 -10.94
CA ILE A 64 3.28 -9.90 -10.54
C ILE A 64 3.71 -11.34 -10.31
N GLU A 65 2.88 -12.14 -9.62
CA GLU A 65 3.08 -13.58 -9.42
C GLU A 65 3.23 -14.30 -10.77
N ARG A 66 2.37 -14.00 -11.74
CA ARG A 66 2.48 -14.56 -13.09
C ARG A 66 3.80 -14.16 -13.76
N ALA A 67 4.21 -12.89 -13.64
CA ALA A 67 5.47 -12.44 -14.22
C ALA A 67 6.70 -13.12 -13.59
N LEU A 68 6.64 -13.49 -12.30
CA LEU A 68 7.67 -14.31 -11.64
C LEU A 68 7.69 -15.73 -12.19
N LEU A 69 6.53 -16.38 -12.24
CA LEU A 69 6.39 -17.76 -12.73
C LEU A 69 6.81 -17.92 -14.20
N ASP A 70 6.50 -16.91 -15.03
CA ASP A 70 6.88 -16.87 -16.45
C ASP A 70 8.36 -16.47 -16.65
N GLY A 71 9.10 -16.13 -15.59
CA GLY A 71 10.50 -15.69 -15.66
C GLY A 71 10.69 -14.30 -16.28
N ALA A 72 9.63 -13.50 -16.40
CA ALA A 72 9.68 -12.13 -16.93
C ALA A 72 10.30 -11.14 -15.92
N ILE A 73 10.23 -11.46 -14.64
CA ILE A 73 10.92 -10.78 -13.54
C ILE A 73 11.61 -11.80 -12.64
N ASP A 74 12.70 -11.40 -12.00
CA ASP A 74 13.49 -12.27 -11.12
C ASP A 74 13.00 -12.21 -9.67
N PHE A 75 12.57 -11.05 -9.19
CA PHE A 75 11.89 -10.88 -7.90
C PHE A 75 10.94 -9.68 -7.93
N ALA A 76 10.07 -9.57 -6.92
CA ALA A 76 9.17 -8.43 -6.76
C ALA A 76 9.22 -7.88 -5.34
N VAL A 77 8.93 -6.58 -5.20
CA VAL A 77 8.86 -5.90 -3.91
C VAL A 77 7.41 -5.54 -3.60
N HIS A 78 6.96 -5.90 -2.40
CA HIS A 78 5.60 -5.67 -1.95
C HIS A 78 5.56 -5.12 -0.53
N SER A 79 4.56 -4.28 -0.26
CA SER A 79 4.09 -4.07 1.10
C SER A 79 3.57 -5.38 1.68
N MET A 80 4.16 -5.85 2.78
CA MET A 80 3.81 -7.13 3.40
C MET A 80 2.32 -7.25 3.75
N LYS A 81 1.65 -6.15 4.10
CA LYS A 81 0.21 -6.12 4.42
C LYS A 81 -0.70 -6.51 3.24
N ASP A 82 -0.18 -6.43 2.02
CA ASP A 82 -0.92 -6.70 0.79
C ASP A 82 -0.64 -8.12 0.26
N MET A 83 0.28 -8.86 0.89
CA MET A 83 0.57 -10.25 0.54
C MET A 83 -0.57 -11.18 1.01
N PRO A 84 -0.94 -12.20 0.20
CA PRO A 84 -1.86 -13.23 0.64
C PRO A 84 -1.22 -14.10 1.74
N ALA A 85 -2.06 -14.73 2.56
CA ALA A 85 -1.58 -15.65 3.60
C ALA A 85 -1.00 -16.94 3.02
N GLU A 86 -1.50 -17.36 1.86
CA GLU A 86 -1.02 -18.51 1.11
C GLU A 86 -0.44 -18.01 -0.22
N LEU A 87 0.79 -18.40 -0.51
CA LEU A 87 1.45 -18.10 -1.77
C LEU A 87 1.15 -19.19 -2.80
N PRO A 88 1.06 -18.87 -4.09
CA PRO A 88 0.94 -19.88 -5.13
C PRO A 88 2.20 -20.75 -5.15
N GLY A 89 2.04 -22.02 -5.52
CA GLY A 89 3.17 -22.94 -5.66
C GLY A 89 4.23 -22.41 -6.62
N GLY A 90 5.50 -22.59 -6.27
CA GLY A 90 6.64 -22.08 -7.04
C GLY A 90 7.09 -20.67 -6.67
N LEU A 91 6.37 -19.96 -5.78
CA LEU A 91 6.79 -18.67 -5.24
C LEU A 91 6.99 -18.75 -3.73
N GLU A 92 7.91 -17.93 -3.22
CA GLU A 92 8.19 -17.80 -1.80
C GLU A 92 8.51 -16.34 -1.43
N ILE A 93 8.40 -16.01 -0.14
CA ILE A 93 8.94 -14.75 0.39
C ILE A 93 10.40 -15.01 0.73
N ALA A 94 11.30 -14.61 -0.18
CA ALA A 94 12.73 -14.84 -0.03
C ALA A 94 13.39 -13.95 1.04
N SER A 95 12.81 -12.78 1.34
CA SER A 95 13.39 -11.83 2.29
C SER A 95 12.32 -10.88 2.85
N ILE A 96 12.56 -10.44 4.08
CA ILE A 96 11.77 -9.41 4.76
C ILE A 96 12.77 -8.35 5.25
N PRO A 97 12.79 -7.14 4.67
CA PRO A 97 13.63 -6.05 5.13
C PRO A 97 13.33 -5.65 6.59
N MET A 98 14.22 -4.83 7.17
CA MET A 98 13.98 -4.25 8.49
C MET A 98 12.65 -3.50 8.48
N ARG A 99 11.84 -3.74 9.52
CA ARG A 99 10.50 -3.18 9.60
C ARG A 99 10.56 -1.71 10.01
N GLU A 100 9.93 -0.87 9.21
CA GLU A 100 9.64 0.52 9.56
C GLU A 100 8.54 0.62 10.63
N ASP A 101 8.27 1.86 11.09
CA ASP A 101 7.23 2.12 12.08
C ASP A 101 5.87 1.57 11.64
N ALA A 102 5.35 0.63 12.44
CA ALA A 102 4.11 -0.05 12.16
C ALA A 102 2.85 0.75 12.51
N CYS A 103 2.99 1.92 13.15
CA CYS A 103 1.88 2.71 13.64
C CYS A 103 0.99 3.27 12.52
N ASP A 104 -0.29 3.42 12.85
CA ASP A 104 -1.20 4.21 12.04
C ASP A 104 -1.06 5.70 12.42
N VAL A 105 -1.06 6.58 11.42
CA VAL A 105 -0.87 8.03 11.54
C VAL A 105 -2.16 8.75 11.21
N LEU A 106 -2.51 9.68 12.08
CA LEU A 106 -3.61 10.62 11.96
C LEU A 106 -3.19 11.82 11.10
N LEU A 107 -3.84 12.04 9.96
CA LEU A 107 -3.58 13.19 9.10
C LEU A 107 -4.76 14.15 9.11
N THR A 108 -4.62 15.28 9.81
CA THR A 108 -5.56 16.40 9.80
C THR A 108 -4.97 17.59 9.03
N ARG A 109 -5.80 18.54 8.60
CA ARG A 109 -5.30 19.77 7.93
C ARG A 109 -4.56 20.70 8.88
N SER A 110 -5.00 20.74 10.14
CA SER A 110 -4.50 21.61 11.20
C SER A 110 -3.36 20.99 12.03
N GLY A 111 -3.13 19.68 11.91
CA GLY A 111 -2.17 18.95 12.75
C GLY A 111 -2.74 18.51 14.11
N ASP A 112 -4.02 18.74 14.35
CA ASP A 112 -4.69 18.37 15.59
C ASP A 112 -4.80 16.85 15.79
N GLY A 113 -4.87 16.45 17.07
CA GLY A 113 -5.08 15.08 17.51
C GLY A 113 -6.53 14.59 17.36
N LEU A 114 -6.74 13.30 17.64
CA LEU A 114 -8.05 12.65 17.54
C LEU A 114 -9.08 13.24 18.52
N ASP A 115 -8.62 13.60 19.72
CA ASP A 115 -9.48 14.14 20.78
C ASP A 115 -9.99 15.54 20.46
N SER A 116 -9.22 16.30 19.68
CA SER A 116 -9.56 17.67 19.25
C SER A 116 -10.58 17.71 18.11
N LEU A 117 -11.04 16.55 17.61
CA LEU A 117 -12.03 16.53 16.55
C LEU A 117 -13.42 16.86 17.07
N GLU A 118 -14.07 17.81 16.39
CA GLU A 118 -15.48 18.16 16.57
C GLU A 118 -16.39 16.92 16.56
N PRO A 119 -17.47 16.89 17.37
CA PRO A 119 -18.47 15.84 17.31
C PRO A 119 -18.99 15.62 15.88
N GLY A 120 -19.08 14.36 15.46
CA GLY A 120 -19.56 14.03 14.11
C GLY A 120 -18.53 14.27 12.99
N ALA A 121 -17.27 14.54 13.32
CA ALA A 121 -16.22 14.74 12.32
C ALA A 121 -16.12 13.55 11.34
N ILE A 122 -15.92 13.89 10.05
CA ILE A 122 -15.77 12.88 9.00
C ILE A 122 -14.32 12.39 8.93
N VAL A 123 -14.16 11.07 9.09
CA VAL A 123 -12.88 10.36 9.02
C VAL A 123 -12.91 9.38 7.88
N GLY A 124 -12.00 9.54 6.92
CA GLY A 124 -11.98 8.63 5.78
C GLY A 124 -11.01 7.48 5.96
N THR A 125 -11.52 6.27 5.88
CA THR A 125 -10.73 5.04 5.80
C THR A 125 -11.57 3.93 5.16
N SER A 126 -11.00 3.19 4.21
CA SER A 126 -11.62 1.95 3.71
C SER A 126 -11.21 0.70 4.48
N SER A 127 -10.35 0.83 5.51
CA SER A 127 -9.93 -0.30 6.34
C SER A 127 -10.96 -0.55 7.43
N LEU A 128 -11.57 -1.75 7.43
CA LEU A 128 -12.52 -2.18 8.45
C LEU A 128 -11.89 -2.20 9.84
N ARG A 129 -10.65 -2.71 9.96
CA ARG A 129 -9.86 -2.69 11.20
C ARG A 129 -9.82 -1.27 11.77
N ARG A 130 -9.52 -0.31 10.90
CA ARG A 130 -9.35 1.08 11.29
C ARG A 130 -10.66 1.75 11.71
N GLY A 131 -11.71 1.54 10.92
CA GLY A 131 -13.04 2.06 11.23
C GLY A 131 -13.56 1.54 12.56
N ALA A 132 -13.42 0.23 12.82
CA ALA A 132 -13.82 -0.37 14.09
C ALA A 132 -13.04 0.19 15.28
N GLN A 133 -11.71 0.33 15.16
CA GLN A 133 -10.88 0.92 16.22
C GLN A 133 -11.24 2.38 16.52
N LEU A 134 -11.48 3.18 15.48
CA LEU A 134 -11.90 4.57 15.63
C LEU A 134 -13.26 4.69 16.32
N LEU A 135 -14.26 3.94 15.87
CA LEU A 135 -15.62 3.98 16.44
C LEU A 135 -15.68 3.41 17.85
N SER A 136 -14.77 2.51 18.21
CA SER A 136 -14.63 2.04 19.60
C SER A 136 -14.10 3.13 20.52
N LEU A 137 -13.24 4.03 20.02
CA LEU A 137 -12.67 5.13 20.81
C LEU A 137 -13.55 6.38 20.81
N ARG A 138 -14.15 6.70 19.66
CA ARG A 138 -15.00 7.87 19.41
C ARG A 138 -16.23 7.46 18.59
N PRO A 139 -17.30 6.94 19.24
CA PRO A 139 -18.49 6.44 18.57
C PRO A 139 -19.26 7.50 17.77
N ASP A 140 -19.02 8.79 18.03
CA ASP A 140 -19.64 9.92 17.36
C ASP A 140 -19.07 10.20 15.96
N LEU A 141 -17.90 9.63 15.61
CA LEU A 141 -17.25 9.92 14.32
C LEU A 141 -18.02 9.35 13.14
N ASN A 142 -18.05 10.10 12.03
CA ASN A 142 -18.59 9.63 10.76
C ASN A 142 -17.49 9.01 9.91
N VAL A 143 -17.36 7.69 9.95
CA VAL A 143 -16.33 6.97 9.18
C VAL A 143 -16.81 6.73 7.74
N GLN A 144 -16.11 7.31 6.77
CA GLN A 144 -16.43 7.20 5.35
C GLN A 144 -15.36 6.44 4.55
N PRO A 145 -15.73 5.72 3.47
CA PRO A 145 -14.77 5.01 2.65
C PRO A 145 -13.87 5.99 1.88
N LEU A 146 -12.54 5.81 2.00
CA LEU A 146 -11.55 6.56 1.24
C LEU A 146 -10.64 5.62 0.44
N ARG A 147 -10.45 5.93 -0.85
CA ARG A 147 -9.67 5.17 -1.83
C ARG A 147 -8.64 6.04 -2.55
N GLY A 148 -7.80 5.37 -3.32
CA GLY A 148 -6.67 5.95 -4.03
C GLY A 148 -5.33 5.59 -3.39
N ASN A 149 -4.24 5.91 -4.09
CA ASN A 149 -2.89 5.89 -3.52
C ASN A 149 -2.72 7.02 -2.48
N VAL A 150 -1.57 7.06 -1.81
CA VAL A 150 -1.29 8.05 -0.75
C VAL A 150 -1.49 9.49 -1.26
N ASP A 151 -0.94 9.82 -2.42
CA ASP A 151 -1.04 11.17 -3.00
C ASP A 151 -2.51 11.58 -3.26
N THR A 152 -3.31 10.68 -3.83
CA THR A 152 -4.75 10.93 -4.07
C THR A 152 -5.50 11.21 -2.76
N ARG A 153 -5.16 10.48 -1.70
CA ARG A 153 -5.79 10.63 -0.39
C ARG A 153 -5.40 11.93 0.29
N ILE A 154 -4.13 12.31 0.23
CA ILE A 154 -3.64 13.61 0.71
C ILE A 154 -4.30 14.74 -0.09
N GLY A 155 -4.44 14.59 -1.41
CA GLY A 155 -5.14 15.56 -2.26
C GLY A 155 -6.58 15.80 -1.82
N ARG A 156 -7.34 14.74 -1.52
CA ARG A 156 -8.71 14.84 -0.99
C ARG A 156 -8.78 15.48 0.40
N LEU A 157 -7.80 15.21 1.27
CA LEU A 157 -7.70 15.88 2.56
C LEU A 157 -7.48 17.40 2.37
N LYS A 158 -6.65 17.79 1.39
CA LYS A 158 -6.36 19.19 1.09
C LYS A 158 -7.53 19.92 0.44
N SER A 159 -8.26 19.28 -0.49
CA SER A 159 -9.38 19.92 -1.19
C SER A 159 -10.57 20.22 -0.29
N GLY A 160 -10.66 19.58 0.89
CA GLY A 160 -11.73 19.81 1.86
C GLY A 160 -13.06 19.16 1.45
N ASP A 161 -13.07 18.38 0.35
CA ASP A 161 -14.31 17.95 -0.31
C ASP A 161 -15.19 17.03 0.52
N LEU A 162 -14.68 16.37 1.58
CA LEU A 162 -15.50 15.55 2.50
C LEU A 162 -14.76 15.09 3.77
N MET A 163 -13.46 15.32 3.92
CA MET A 163 -12.65 14.67 4.97
C MET A 163 -11.84 15.64 5.80
N ARG A 164 -11.96 15.55 7.13
CA ARG A 164 -11.10 16.27 8.07
C ARG A 164 -9.86 15.46 8.45
N LEU A 165 -9.95 14.15 8.29
CA LEU A 165 -8.97 13.20 8.77
C LEU A 165 -8.77 12.00 7.87
N PHE A 166 -7.51 11.64 7.58
CA PHE A 166 -7.15 10.37 6.95
C PHE A 166 -6.21 9.55 7.85
N TRP A 167 -6.45 8.25 7.96
CA TRP A 167 -5.60 7.34 8.74
C TRP A 167 -4.72 6.50 7.80
N LEU A 168 -3.40 6.70 7.85
CA LEU A 168 -2.39 6.05 7.00
C LEU A 168 -1.54 5.08 7.85
N ARG A 169 -1.02 3.99 7.29
CA ARG A 169 0.08 3.24 7.95
C ARG A 169 1.37 3.81 7.38
N ARG A 170 2.37 4.14 8.20
CA ARG A 170 3.74 4.17 7.65
C ARG A 170 4.10 2.74 7.26
N GLU A 171 4.66 2.59 6.07
CA GLU A 171 5.02 1.28 5.52
C GLU A 171 6.36 0.86 6.08
#